data_AF-A0A538EZY3-F1
#
_entry.id   AF-A0A538EZY3-F1
#
_cell.length_a   1.000
_cell.length_b   1.000
_cell.length_c   1.000
_cell.angle_alpha   90.00
_cell.angle_beta   90.00
_cell.angle_gamma   90.00
#
_symmetry.space_group_name_H-M   'P 1'
#
loop_
_entity.id
_entity.type
_entity.pdbx_description
1 polymer ?
#
loop_
_entity_poly.entity_id
_entity_poly.type
_entity_poly.pdbx_seq_one_letter_code
_entity_poly.pdbx_strand_id
1 'polypeptide(L)'
;MREGALFRVRVDRRGRRVRSRDGAVPRGRGDVRARDHLRRPPRPGGGRAQEHRDHEARADRGARPRERGRVSRDALAAPRPADRRRPARSRLLLGARARQGQGDEGRLLGRGVGDAAAGLPLAALLREGADLPGRRPRRPGRADLAAAHSGTERVRRAGGHPRRRARGGLGTDLGTVWWLEEADAVEAAPPLEGDTEADVAIVGGGYTGLWTALALKERDPGLDVVLLEADECGLGPSGRNGGFVHGYWSYLPRLQEEFGDERALEIARITEAIVPGVRAFCEAHGVDAWLREGGMLRVSATPGQDASVERDVEVARALGVPEEAVQLSDEELAQRIRSSRFRKGVFHRDCATVQPARLVRGLRRVAAEHIRLYEHSRVKMIEDGRVETGRGSVRAKDVVVAVNAAAAGWKPLQRQLTVFGSYVVLTEPVPELLERINWTGGEAVIDGRMFLHYFRTTNDGRVLMGSGSGPIGFAGRIDERFTRDRPTVERAEQGLRYLLPELADARITHAWGGPIDVSSDHLPFFGTVPGKRIHYGAGYSGHGVGPSWLGGQILARLVLGVDDELTRLPFVTRRVPKLPPEPIKRLGGGLVRASILACEEAEEAGRRPSLAARAGAALPRVLGLRIGTR
;
A
#
# COMPACT_ATOMS: atom_id res chain seq x y z
N MET A 1 -24.47 10.46 -19.23
CA MET A 1 -24.49 9.28 -20.14
C MET A 1 -24.36 8.01 -19.29
N ARG A 2 -24.62 6.80 -19.80
CA ARG A 2 -24.55 5.55 -18.99
C ARG A 2 -23.22 4.84 -19.20
N GLU A 3 -22.49 4.58 -18.12
CA GLU A 3 -21.23 3.83 -18.14
C GLU A 3 -21.46 2.32 -18.35
N GLY A 4 -20.63 1.72 -19.19
CA GLY A 4 -20.64 0.28 -19.49
C GLY A 4 -19.86 -0.56 -18.47
N ALA A 5 -20.12 -1.86 -18.44
CA ALA A 5 -19.51 -2.76 -17.47
C ALA A 5 -18.00 -3.01 -17.70
N LEU A 6 -17.23 -3.02 -16.62
CA LEU A 6 -15.81 -3.37 -16.57
C LEU A 6 -15.53 -4.82 -17.02
N PHE A 7 -14.44 -5.00 -17.76
CA PHE A 7 -13.76 -6.27 -18.08
C PHE A 7 -14.62 -7.51 -18.40
N ARG A 8 -14.99 -7.65 -19.68
CA ARG A 8 -15.38 -8.96 -20.23
C ARG A 8 -14.12 -9.81 -20.48
N VAL A 9 -14.20 -11.07 -20.05
CA VAL A 9 -13.26 -12.14 -20.45
C VAL A 9 -14.15 -13.28 -20.92
N ARG A 10 -14.03 -13.69 -22.19
CA ARG A 10 -14.64 -14.93 -22.70
C ARG A 10 -13.77 -16.11 -22.30
N VAL A 11 -14.39 -17.27 -22.09
CA VAL A 11 -13.68 -18.55 -21.95
C VAL A 11 -13.88 -19.27 -23.27
N ASP A 12 -12.83 -19.45 -24.05
CA ASP A 12 -12.90 -20.26 -25.26
C ASP A 12 -12.98 -21.75 -24.90
N ARG A 13 -13.71 -22.52 -25.71
CA ARG A 13 -13.90 -23.96 -25.56
C ARG A 13 -13.99 -24.65 -26.92
N ARG A 14 -12.81 -25.04 -27.41
CA ARG A 14 -12.55 -26.13 -28.37
C ARG A 14 -13.04 -25.92 -29.82
N GLY A 15 -12.10 -26.13 -30.73
CA GLY A 15 -12.24 -27.27 -31.65
C GLY A 15 -12.12 -26.94 -33.13
N ARG A 16 -11.10 -27.52 -33.77
CA ARG A 16 -10.91 -27.53 -35.24
C ARG A 16 -12.17 -27.97 -35.98
N ARG A 17 -12.53 -27.25 -37.06
CA ARG A 17 -12.68 -27.86 -38.40
C ARG A 17 -12.50 -26.83 -39.50
N VAL A 18 -11.95 -27.28 -40.63
CA VAL A 18 -11.66 -26.48 -41.82
C VAL A 18 -12.81 -26.60 -42.82
N ARG A 19 -13.22 -25.48 -43.43
CA ARG A 19 -13.59 -25.39 -44.85
C ARG A 19 -13.70 -23.93 -45.29
N SER A 20 -13.43 -23.69 -46.58
CA SER A 20 -13.52 -22.41 -47.25
C SER A 20 -14.74 -22.35 -48.17
N ARG A 21 -15.32 -21.15 -48.34
CA ARG A 21 -15.44 -20.46 -49.65
C ARG A 21 -16.31 -19.19 -49.57
N ASP A 22 -15.87 -18.18 -50.31
CA ASP A 22 -16.62 -17.36 -51.27
C ASP A 22 -18.11 -17.03 -50.98
N GLY A 23 -18.42 -15.74 -50.83
CA GLY A 23 -19.79 -15.21 -50.80
C GLY A 23 -19.81 -13.70 -50.55
N ALA A 24 -20.34 -12.91 -51.49
CA ALA A 24 -20.18 -11.46 -51.51
C ALA A 24 -21.52 -10.68 -51.53
N VAL A 25 -21.43 -9.38 -51.24
CA VAL A 25 -22.38 -8.29 -51.55
C VAL A 25 -23.65 -8.18 -50.66
N PRO A 26 -24.21 -6.96 -50.42
CA PRO A 26 -25.00 -6.66 -49.21
C PRO A 26 -26.36 -5.95 -49.50
N ARG A 27 -26.86 -5.19 -48.49
CA ARG A 27 -28.11 -4.38 -48.38
C ARG A 27 -29.26 -5.16 -47.69
N GLY A 28 -30.20 -4.50 -47.01
CA GLY A 28 -30.45 -3.05 -46.89
C GLY A 28 -31.12 -2.63 -45.56
N ARG A 29 -31.58 -1.37 -45.50
CA ARG A 29 -32.24 -0.76 -44.32
C ARG A 29 -33.68 -1.26 -44.13
N GLY A 30 -34.17 -1.21 -42.89
CA GLY A 30 -35.59 -1.37 -42.56
C GLY A 30 -35.90 -0.93 -41.13
N ASP A 31 -36.34 0.32 -40.96
CA ASP A 31 -37.00 0.78 -39.74
C ASP A 31 -38.45 0.26 -39.68
N VAL A 32 -38.99 0.04 -38.47
CA VAL A 32 -40.25 0.66 -37.96
C VAL A 32 -40.77 -0.05 -36.70
N ARG A 33 -40.77 0.73 -35.60
CA ARG A 33 -41.74 0.85 -34.46
C ARG A 33 -42.56 -0.34 -33.95
N ALA A 34 -42.76 -0.35 -32.62
CA ALA A 34 -43.65 -1.26 -31.90
C ALA A 34 -45.06 -0.68 -31.64
N ARG A 35 -46.03 -1.58 -31.41
CA ARG A 35 -47.22 -1.49 -30.52
C ARG A 35 -47.56 -2.94 -30.08
N ASP A 36 -47.90 -3.35 -28.86
CA ASP A 36 -48.60 -2.78 -27.68
C ASP A 36 -50.07 -3.27 -27.57
N HIS A 37 -50.31 -4.26 -26.69
CA HIS A 37 -51.61 -4.76 -26.19
C HIS A 37 -51.36 -5.32 -24.76
N LEU A 38 -51.81 -4.71 -23.65
CA LEU A 38 -53.17 -4.52 -23.09
C LEU A 38 -53.57 -5.55 -21.99
N ARG A 39 -53.65 -5.07 -20.72
CA ARG A 39 -54.68 -5.27 -19.65
C ARG A 39 -55.24 -6.69 -19.29
N ARG A 40 -55.68 -7.03 -18.05
CA ARG A 40 -55.50 -6.59 -16.62
C ARG A 40 -56.16 -7.70 -15.68
N PRO A 41 -56.28 -7.58 -14.32
CA PRO A 41 -56.53 -8.70 -13.34
C PRO A 41 -57.97 -8.64 -12.70
N PRO A 42 -58.33 -9.04 -11.42
CA PRO A 42 -57.69 -9.85 -10.31
C PRO A 42 -58.61 -10.77 -9.39
N ARG A 43 -58.01 -11.74 -8.64
CA ARG A 43 -58.46 -12.31 -7.30
C ARG A 43 -59.84 -13.07 -7.23
N PRO A 44 -60.37 -13.62 -6.08
CA PRO A 44 -59.85 -13.89 -4.70
C PRO A 44 -60.13 -15.32 -4.06
N GLY A 45 -59.56 -15.62 -2.88
CA GLY A 45 -60.30 -16.23 -1.72
C GLY A 45 -60.19 -17.74 -1.34
N GLY A 46 -60.17 -18.04 -0.02
CA GLY A 46 -60.30 -19.39 0.61
C GLY A 46 -58.97 -20.09 1.01
N GLY A 47 -58.85 -20.97 2.02
CA GLY A 47 -59.77 -21.53 3.03
C GLY A 47 -59.00 -22.26 4.18
N ARG A 48 -59.67 -22.76 5.24
CA ARG A 48 -59.05 -23.23 6.52
C ARG A 48 -58.71 -24.74 6.60
N ALA A 49 -57.54 -25.04 7.20
CA ALA A 49 -57.26 -25.99 8.31
C ALA A 49 -57.35 -27.55 8.20
N GLN A 50 -56.60 -28.15 9.14
CA GLN A 50 -56.76 -29.45 9.83
C GLN A 50 -55.93 -30.69 9.41
N GLU A 51 -55.78 -31.59 10.37
CA GLU A 51 -54.68 -32.57 10.56
C GLU A 51 -55.02 -34.00 10.09
N HIS A 52 -54.00 -34.86 9.97
CA HIS A 52 -53.86 -36.24 10.54
C HIS A 52 -52.64 -36.92 9.85
N ARG A 53 -51.68 -37.55 10.55
CA ARG A 53 -51.66 -38.90 11.18
C ARG A 53 -51.92 -40.06 10.20
N ASP A 54 -51.25 -41.22 10.26
CA ASP A 54 -50.07 -41.69 11.03
C ASP A 54 -49.56 -43.03 10.41
N HIS A 55 -48.46 -43.59 10.96
CA HIS A 55 -48.03 -45.02 10.90
C HIS A 55 -47.46 -45.58 9.57
N GLU A 56 -46.47 -46.50 9.55
CA GLU A 56 -45.43 -46.92 10.52
C GLU A 56 -44.22 -47.49 9.70
N ALA A 57 -43.18 -48.24 10.11
CA ALA A 57 -42.62 -48.98 11.28
C ALA A 57 -41.10 -49.19 10.96
N ARG A 58 -40.14 -49.77 11.72
CA ARG A 58 -39.75 -50.12 13.13
C ARG A 58 -38.23 -50.46 13.01
N ALA A 59 -37.35 -50.55 14.01
CA ALA A 59 -37.37 -50.46 15.48
C ALA A 59 -36.07 -49.68 15.92
N ASP A 60 -35.79 -49.26 17.17
CA ASP A 60 -35.64 -49.94 18.47
C ASP A 60 -34.41 -50.89 18.52
N ARG A 61 -33.40 -50.79 19.42
CA ARG A 61 -33.23 -50.19 20.78
C ARG A 61 -31.80 -49.59 20.93
N GLY A 62 -31.44 -48.77 21.93
CA GLY A 62 -32.19 -48.18 23.05
C GLY A 62 -31.26 -47.49 24.10
N ALA A 63 -31.83 -47.06 25.23
CA ALA A 63 -31.19 -46.51 26.45
C ALA A 63 -30.59 -45.07 26.44
N ARG A 64 -30.96 -44.30 27.47
CA ARG A 64 -30.43 -43.00 27.97
C ARG A 64 -30.46 -43.07 29.52
N PRO A 65 -30.41 -41.97 30.33
CA PRO A 65 -29.69 -40.67 30.26
C PRO A 65 -28.86 -40.42 31.56
N ARG A 66 -28.25 -39.22 31.73
CA ARG A 66 -28.48 -38.37 32.93
C ARG A 66 -27.91 -36.95 32.77
N GLU A 67 -28.11 -36.12 33.80
CA GLU A 67 -28.22 -34.65 33.71
C GLU A 67 -27.12 -33.84 34.42
N ARG A 68 -27.33 -32.52 34.49
CA ARG A 68 -26.41 -31.44 34.86
C ARG A 68 -26.07 -31.38 36.35
N GLY A 69 -24.86 -30.89 36.67
CA GLY A 69 -24.43 -30.41 38.00
C GLY A 69 -23.59 -29.12 37.86
N ARG A 70 -23.35 -28.36 38.95
CA ARG A 70 -22.80 -26.99 38.88
C ARG A 70 -22.08 -26.56 40.18
N VAL A 71 -21.06 -25.68 40.06
CA VAL A 71 -20.50 -24.71 41.07
C VAL A 71 -19.22 -25.10 41.87
N SER A 72 -18.15 -24.27 41.72
CA SER A 72 -17.04 -23.79 42.64
C SER A 72 -16.35 -24.72 43.68
N ARG A 73 -15.15 -24.43 44.23
CA ARG A 73 -14.08 -23.39 44.03
C ARG A 73 -12.72 -23.90 44.58
N ASP A 74 -11.62 -23.25 44.16
CA ASP A 74 -10.30 -22.99 44.81
C ASP A 74 -9.66 -24.00 45.80
N ALA A 75 -8.39 -24.42 45.54
CA ALA A 75 -7.24 -24.34 46.50
C ALA A 75 -5.90 -24.97 46.01
N LEU A 76 -4.78 -24.42 46.52
CA LEU A 76 -3.43 -25.04 46.79
C LEU A 76 -2.48 -25.53 45.65
N ALA A 77 -1.65 -24.58 45.17
CA ALA A 77 -0.18 -24.51 45.33
C ALA A 77 0.83 -25.69 45.11
N ALA A 78 1.88 -25.34 44.35
CA ALA A 78 3.32 -25.69 44.50
C ALA A 78 3.95 -26.93 43.77
N PRO A 79 5.26 -26.91 43.43
CA PRO A 79 5.86 -27.78 42.38
C PRO A 79 7.06 -28.66 42.83
N ARG A 80 7.56 -29.54 41.93
CA ARG A 80 8.86 -30.27 41.95
C ARG A 80 9.03 -31.09 40.65
N PRO A 81 10.24 -31.60 40.30
CA PRO A 81 11.57 -31.01 40.43
C PRO A 81 12.37 -31.07 39.10
N ALA A 82 13.62 -30.58 39.10
CA ALA A 82 14.62 -30.88 38.07
C ALA A 82 15.76 -31.72 38.68
N ASP A 83 16.46 -32.53 37.87
CA ASP A 83 17.71 -33.20 38.29
C ASP A 83 18.80 -33.11 37.21
N ARG A 84 20.04 -33.40 37.59
CA ARG A 84 21.29 -33.04 36.92
C ARG A 84 22.01 -34.28 36.38
N ARG A 85 22.88 -34.08 35.37
CA ARG A 85 24.31 -34.46 35.42
C ARG A 85 25.15 -33.84 34.28
N ARG A 86 26.36 -33.40 34.63
CA ARG A 86 27.53 -33.08 33.77
C ARG A 86 28.68 -33.98 34.25
N PRO A 87 29.67 -34.34 33.42
CA PRO A 87 30.91 -33.54 33.24
C PRO A 87 31.12 -33.12 31.76
N ALA A 88 31.70 -31.97 31.39
CA ALA A 88 33.10 -31.51 31.57
C ALA A 88 34.09 -32.40 30.78
N ARG A 89 35.09 -31.97 30.00
CA ARG A 89 35.75 -30.68 29.66
C ARG A 89 37.08 -31.12 29.00
N SER A 90 37.45 -30.64 27.82
CA SER A 90 38.86 -30.39 27.46
C SER A 90 38.97 -29.56 26.17
N ARG A 91 40.09 -28.85 26.01
CA ARG A 91 40.48 -28.12 24.79
C ARG A 91 41.52 -28.95 24.05
N LEU A 92 41.68 -28.73 22.74
CA LEU A 92 43.00 -28.70 22.09
C LEU A 92 42.95 -27.91 20.77
N LEU A 93 44.10 -27.35 20.38
CA LEU A 93 44.33 -26.60 19.14
C LEU A 93 45.46 -27.26 18.37
N LEU A 94 45.30 -27.39 17.05
CA LEU A 94 46.28 -27.59 15.96
C LEU A 94 45.45 -27.59 14.66
N GLY A 95 45.90 -27.17 13.48
CA GLY A 95 47.26 -26.99 12.96
C GLY A 95 47.35 -27.73 11.61
N ALA A 96 46.88 -27.18 10.50
CA ALA A 96 47.54 -26.19 9.62
C ALA A 96 48.30 -26.85 8.45
N ARG A 97 48.13 -26.29 7.23
CA ARG A 97 48.83 -26.62 5.95
C ARG A 97 48.45 -27.99 5.32
N ALA A 98 48.66 -28.25 4.01
CA ALA A 98 48.69 -27.42 2.78
C ALA A 98 48.81 -28.34 1.53
N ARG A 99 48.79 -27.74 0.32
CA ARG A 99 49.07 -28.34 -1.03
C ARG A 99 47.92 -29.19 -1.59
N GLN A 100 47.37 -28.87 -2.77
CA GLN A 100 47.90 -28.87 -4.15
C GLN A 100 48.03 -30.27 -4.77
N GLY A 101 47.24 -30.49 -5.83
CA GLY A 101 47.37 -31.53 -6.83
C GLY A 101 46.56 -31.11 -8.06
N GLN A 102 47.17 -31.13 -9.25
CA GLN A 102 46.51 -30.76 -10.52
C GLN A 102 45.95 -32.01 -11.21
N GLY A 103 44.97 -31.82 -12.12
CA GLY A 103 44.37 -32.91 -12.89
C GLY A 103 43.35 -32.40 -13.91
N ASP A 104 43.82 -32.02 -15.10
CA ASP A 104 43.04 -31.90 -16.33
C ASP A 104 42.62 -33.30 -16.86
N GLU A 105 41.69 -33.51 -17.79
CA GLU A 105 40.88 -32.62 -18.66
C GLU A 105 39.37 -33.01 -18.60
N GLY A 106 38.47 -32.21 -19.20
CA GLY A 106 37.06 -32.58 -19.34
C GLY A 106 36.17 -31.62 -20.15
N ARG A 107 36.54 -31.29 -21.40
CA ARG A 107 35.76 -30.35 -22.23
C ARG A 107 34.34 -30.87 -22.59
N LEU A 108 33.31 -30.08 -22.29
CA LEU A 108 32.09 -30.00 -23.10
C LEU A 108 31.69 -28.53 -23.34
N LEU A 109 31.21 -28.24 -24.54
CA LEU A 109 30.99 -26.87 -25.05
C LEU A 109 29.60 -26.34 -24.68
N GLY A 110 29.53 -25.41 -23.72
CA GLY A 110 28.38 -24.52 -23.52
C GLY A 110 28.59 -23.20 -24.28
N ARG A 111 27.53 -22.66 -24.91
CA ARG A 111 27.60 -21.33 -25.57
C ARG A 111 27.74 -20.25 -24.50
N GLY A 112 28.70 -19.34 -24.68
CA GLY A 112 28.87 -18.20 -23.80
C GLY A 112 27.68 -17.23 -23.87
N VAL A 113 27.07 -16.97 -22.73
CA VAL A 113 26.43 -15.68 -22.45
C VAL A 113 27.55 -14.74 -22.07
N GLY A 114 27.66 -13.57 -22.72
CA GLY A 114 28.66 -12.58 -22.36
C GLY A 114 28.31 -11.93 -21.02
N ASP A 115 29.31 -11.67 -20.18
CA ASP A 115 29.11 -11.00 -18.89
C ASP A 115 28.46 -9.62 -19.10
N ALA A 116 27.27 -9.43 -18.54
CA ALA A 116 26.62 -8.13 -18.47
C ALA A 116 27.41 -7.21 -17.52
N ALA A 117 27.43 -5.91 -17.83
CA ALA A 117 28.12 -4.92 -17.01
C ALA A 117 27.61 -4.93 -15.56
N ALA A 118 28.49 -4.56 -14.61
CA ALA A 118 28.26 -4.73 -13.18
C ALA A 118 27.05 -3.93 -12.66
N GLY A 119 25.88 -4.59 -12.61
CA GLY A 119 24.75 -4.14 -11.80
C GLY A 119 25.14 -4.13 -10.32
N LEU A 120 24.70 -3.11 -9.59
CA LEU A 120 25.04 -2.90 -8.18
C LEU A 120 24.65 -4.14 -7.35
N PRO A 121 25.60 -4.89 -6.76
CA PRO A 121 25.25 -6.09 -6.01
C PRO A 121 24.54 -5.69 -4.72
N LEU A 122 23.33 -6.22 -4.50
CA LEU A 122 22.48 -5.88 -3.36
C LEU A 122 23.23 -6.05 -2.01
N ALA A 123 24.08 -7.07 -1.93
CA ALA A 123 24.95 -7.36 -0.78
C ALA A 123 25.98 -6.26 -0.45
N ALA A 124 26.32 -5.36 -1.38
CA ALA A 124 27.23 -4.22 -1.12
C ALA A 124 26.52 -3.02 -0.49
N LEU A 125 25.19 -2.93 -0.58
CA LEU A 125 24.39 -1.89 0.09
C LEU A 125 24.12 -2.21 1.57
N LEU A 126 24.32 -3.46 2.01
CA LEU A 126 23.95 -3.96 3.34
C LEU A 126 25.05 -3.81 4.42
N ARG A 127 25.98 -2.84 4.30
CA ARG A 127 27.14 -2.72 5.19
C ARG A 127 27.63 -1.29 5.52
N GLU A 128 26.75 -0.42 6.02
CA GLU A 128 27.17 0.69 6.89
C GLU A 128 26.31 0.81 8.16
N GLY A 129 26.72 0.09 9.20
CA GLY A 129 26.18 0.22 10.56
C GLY A 129 26.65 1.53 11.21
N ALA A 130 26.13 2.67 10.75
CA ALA A 130 26.33 3.96 11.41
C ALA A 130 25.50 4.03 12.72
N ASP A 131 26.05 4.69 13.74
CA ASP A 131 25.38 4.89 15.03
C ASP A 131 24.04 5.63 14.91
N LEU A 132 23.20 5.51 15.94
CA LEU A 132 21.99 6.33 16.08
C LEU A 132 22.37 7.82 15.99
N PRO A 133 21.78 8.61 15.06
CA PRO A 133 22.17 10.00 14.83
C PRO A 133 21.64 10.91 15.94
N GLY A 134 22.29 10.88 17.12
CA GLY A 134 22.07 11.79 18.25
C GLY A 134 22.48 13.25 17.97
N ARG A 135 22.78 13.60 16.71
CA ARG A 135 23.05 14.96 16.24
C ARG A 135 22.40 15.18 14.88
N ARG A 136 21.86 16.39 14.72
CA ARG A 136 21.12 16.88 13.54
C ARG A 136 21.85 16.54 12.22
N PRO A 137 21.13 16.12 11.16
CA PRO A 137 21.62 16.25 9.79
C PRO A 137 22.12 17.68 9.55
N ARG A 138 23.25 17.85 8.84
CA ARG A 138 23.68 19.18 8.41
C ARG A 138 22.63 19.75 7.46
N ARG A 139 22.23 21.01 7.66
CA ARG A 139 21.37 21.74 6.72
C ARG A 139 22.00 21.67 5.32
N PRO A 140 21.21 21.44 4.25
CA PRO A 140 21.62 21.83 2.91
C PRO A 140 22.10 23.29 2.91
N GLY A 141 23.08 23.61 2.06
CA GLY A 141 23.57 24.98 1.92
C GLY A 141 22.45 25.94 1.54
N ARG A 142 22.49 27.18 2.05
CA ARG A 142 21.52 28.22 1.65
C ARG A 142 21.73 28.61 0.18
N ALA A 143 20.98 27.99 -0.72
CA ALA A 143 20.77 28.46 -2.09
C ALA A 143 19.34 29.04 -2.23
N ASP A 144 18.33 28.31 -1.74
CA ASP A 144 16.94 28.46 -2.20
C ASP A 144 16.08 29.48 -1.41
N LEU A 145 16.70 30.54 -0.89
CA LEU A 145 16.01 31.66 -0.22
C LEU A 145 15.92 32.94 -1.07
N ALA A 146 16.18 32.82 -2.38
CA ALA A 146 16.33 33.95 -3.31
C ALA A 146 15.09 34.23 -4.21
N ALA A 147 13.88 33.87 -3.78
CA ALA A 147 12.67 33.98 -4.61
C ALA A 147 11.39 34.45 -3.87
N ALA A 148 11.51 35.27 -2.80
CA ALA A 148 10.37 35.62 -1.95
C ALA A 148 10.36 37.06 -1.38
N HIS A 149 10.98 38.05 -2.04
CA HIS A 149 11.08 39.43 -1.54
C HIS A 149 10.73 40.51 -2.59
N SER A 150 9.44 40.85 -2.70
CA SER A 150 8.96 42.12 -3.27
C SER A 150 7.54 42.43 -2.76
N GLY A 151 7.19 43.71 -2.55
CA GLY A 151 5.84 44.13 -2.15
C GLY A 151 5.65 44.62 -0.70
N THR A 152 6.47 45.55 -0.22
CA THR A 152 6.27 46.23 1.08
C THR A 152 5.26 47.39 1.01
N GLU A 153 3.97 47.10 1.26
CA GLU A 153 2.95 48.13 1.48
C GLU A 153 2.62 48.37 2.97
N ARG A 154 2.14 49.58 3.28
CA ARG A 154 2.10 50.13 4.65
C ARG A 154 0.80 49.80 5.39
N VAL A 155 0.85 48.87 6.35
CA VAL A 155 -0.26 48.64 7.30
C VAL A 155 -0.42 49.84 8.24
N ARG A 156 -1.48 50.63 8.04
CA ARG A 156 -1.94 51.63 9.03
C ARG A 156 -2.61 50.93 10.20
N ARG A 157 -2.25 51.29 11.44
CA ARG A 157 -2.96 50.85 12.65
C ARG A 157 -4.37 51.47 12.70
N ALA A 158 -5.38 50.63 12.90
CA ALA A 158 -6.70 51.04 13.40
C ALA A 158 -7.10 50.06 14.52
N GLY A 159 -7.46 50.58 15.69
CA GLY A 159 -7.83 49.76 16.85
C GLY A 159 -9.31 49.36 16.83
N GLY A 160 -9.60 48.09 17.11
CA GLY A 160 -10.96 47.60 17.31
C GLY A 160 -10.97 46.16 17.78
N HIS A 161 -11.65 45.87 18.91
CA HIS A 161 -11.74 44.51 19.45
C HIS A 161 -12.50 43.58 18.49
N PRO A 162 -11.90 42.48 18.01
CA PRO A 162 -12.64 41.45 17.29
C PRO A 162 -13.47 40.62 18.28
N ARG A 163 -14.79 40.81 18.26
CA ARG A 163 -15.72 39.84 18.87
C ARG A 163 -15.52 38.48 18.19
N ARG A 164 -15.48 37.39 18.98
CA ARG A 164 -15.43 35.98 18.51
C ARG A 164 -16.33 35.78 17.28
N ARG A 165 -15.75 35.56 16.11
CA ARG A 165 -16.48 35.04 14.93
C ARG A 165 -16.41 33.51 14.92
N ALA A 166 -17.40 32.90 14.26
CA ALA A 166 -17.59 31.45 14.25
C ALA A 166 -16.51 30.72 13.44
N ARG A 167 -16.38 29.41 13.68
CA ARG A 167 -15.49 28.50 12.95
C ARG A 167 -15.71 28.61 11.44
N GLY A 168 -14.65 28.88 10.68
CA GLY A 168 -14.68 28.73 9.23
C GLY A 168 -14.74 27.25 8.86
N GLY A 169 -15.73 26.85 8.04
CA GLY A 169 -15.75 25.53 7.42
C GLY A 169 -14.82 25.46 6.21
N LEU A 170 -14.57 24.24 5.71
CA LEU A 170 -13.73 23.97 4.54
C LEU A 170 -14.27 24.63 3.25
N GLY A 171 -13.82 25.87 3.01
CA GLY A 171 -13.88 26.59 1.74
C GLY A 171 -12.74 26.25 0.77
N THR A 172 -11.88 25.30 1.15
CA THR A 172 -10.84 24.69 0.32
C THR A 172 -11.45 23.92 -0.86
N ASP A 173 -10.85 24.00 -2.04
CA ASP A 173 -11.27 23.16 -3.17
C ASP A 173 -10.90 21.68 -2.91
N LEU A 174 -11.76 20.77 -3.36
CA LEU A 174 -11.70 19.33 -3.06
C LEU A 174 -11.42 18.53 -4.33
N GLY A 175 -10.13 18.32 -4.58
CA GLY A 175 -9.62 17.55 -5.71
C GLY A 175 -8.23 17.98 -6.14
N THR A 176 -7.86 19.23 -5.87
CA THR A 176 -6.57 19.84 -6.18
C THR A 176 -5.45 19.19 -5.35
N VAL A 177 -4.51 18.55 -6.05
CA VAL A 177 -3.40 17.80 -5.44
C VAL A 177 -2.15 18.66 -5.46
N TRP A 178 -1.83 19.30 -4.33
CA TRP A 178 -0.72 20.24 -4.26
C TRP A 178 0.62 19.66 -4.73
N TRP A 179 0.90 18.38 -4.48
CA TRP A 179 2.11 17.72 -5.00
C TRP A 179 2.22 17.79 -6.53
N LEU A 180 1.10 17.68 -7.26
CA LEU A 180 1.07 17.69 -8.73
C LEU A 180 1.06 19.11 -9.30
N GLU A 181 0.79 20.13 -8.49
CA GLU A 181 0.93 21.55 -8.84
C GLU A 181 2.34 22.09 -8.54
N GLU A 182 2.99 21.54 -7.52
CA GLU A 182 4.35 21.92 -7.07
C GLU A 182 5.45 21.22 -7.88
N ALA A 183 5.19 20.00 -8.37
CA ALA A 183 6.10 19.30 -9.26
C ALA A 183 6.03 19.87 -10.70
N ASP A 184 7.16 19.84 -11.40
CA ASP A 184 7.27 20.35 -12.77
C ASP A 184 6.21 19.77 -13.72
N ALA A 185 5.66 20.63 -14.56
CA ALA A 185 4.76 20.23 -15.63
C ALA A 185 5.53 19.37 -16.66
N VAL A 186 4.97 18.22 -17.01
CA VAL A 186 5.55 17.30 -18.00
C VAL A 186 4.56 17.15 -19.15
N GLU A 187 5.01 17.41 -20.38
CA GLU A 187 4.20 17.18 -21.58
C GLU A 187 3.90 15.68 -21.73
N ALA A 188 2.62 15.33 -21.81
CA ALA A 188 2.15 13.94 -21.88
C ALA A 188 2.63 13.25 -23.17
N ALA A 189 3.00 11.97 -23.05
CA ALA A 189 3.39 11.15 -24.17
C ALA A 189 2.20 10.92 -25.12
N PRO A 190 2.42 10.77 -26.43
CA PRO A 190 1.34 10.54 -27.38
C PRO A 190 0.55 9.28 -27.04
N PRO A 191 -0.76 9.22 -27.37
CA PRO A 191 -1.55 8.01 -27.20
C PRO A 191 -1.12 6.90 -28.17
N LEU A 192 -1.35 5.65 -27.77
CA LEU A 192 -1.18 4.49 -28.66
C LEU A 192 -2.26 4.52 -29.75
N GLU A 193 -1.86 4.86 -30.97
CA GLU A 193 -2.66 4.76 -32.20
C GLU A 193 -2.22 3.51 -33.00
N GLY A 194 -3.16 2.62 -33.34
CA GLY A 194 -2.89 1.43 -34.14
C GLY A 194 -2.26 0.25 -33.38
N ASP A 195 -1.91 -0.80 -34.11
CA ASP A 195 -1.34 -2.04 -33.55
C ASP A 195 0.18 -2.02 -33.55
N THR A 196 0.80 -2.47 -32.46
CA THR A 196 2.26 -2.62 -32.32
C THR A 196 2.62 -3.94 -31.64
N GLU A 197 3.88 -4.32 -31.70
CA GLU A 197 4.47 -5.48 -31.01
C GLU A 197 5.58 -5.01 -30.09
N ALA A 198 5.91 -5.78 -29.04
CA ALA A 198 6.99 -5.52 -28.09
C ALA A 198 7.46 -6.84 -27.46
N ASP A 199 8.55 -6.83 -26.69
CA ASP A 199 8.86 -7.94 -25.78
C ASP A 199 7.95 -7.90 -24.55
N VAL A 200 7.85 -6.73 -23.91
CA VAL A 200 7.13 -6.55 -22.64
C VAL A 200 6.14 -5.39 -22.74
N ALA A 201 4.88 -5.64 -22.36
CA ALA A 201 3.84 -4.61 -22.23
C ALA A 201 3.52 -4.33 -20.75
N ILE A 202 3.78 -3.11 -20.28
CA ILE A 202 3.51 -2.67 -18.91
C ILE A 202 2.24 -1.83 -18.87
N VAL A 203 1.30 -2.16 -17.99
CA VAL A 203 0.02 -1.48 -17.82
C VAL A 203 -0.01 -0.73 -16.49
N GLY A 204 0.05 0.60 -16.56
CA GLY A 204 0.05 1.53 -15.42
C GLY A 204 1.37 2.27 -15.23
N GLY A 205 1.36 3.58 -15.52
CA GLY A 205 2.44 4.55 -15.32
C GLY A 205 2.56 5.08 -13.89
N GLY A 206 2.26 4.22 -12.91
CA GLY A 206 2.60 4.46 -11.50
C GLY A 206 4.00 3.94 -11.18
N TYR A 207 4.46 4.16 -9.94
CA TYR A 207 5.79 3.76 -9.47
C TYR A 207 6.14 2.31 -9.84
N THR A 208 5.24 1.35 -9.58
CA THR A 208 5.49 -0.08 -9.84
C THR A 208 5.80 -0.35 -11.31
N GLY A 209 5.07 0.27 -12.24
CA GLY A 209 5.30 0.08 -13.68
C GLY A 209 6.59 0.75 -14.15
N LEU A 210 6.88 1.96 -13.66
CA LEU A 210 8.09 2.70 -14.00
C LEU A 210 9.35 2.06 -13.41
N TRP A 211 9.33 1.61 -12.15
CA TRP A 211 10.42 0.84 -11.54
C TRP A 211 10.61 -0.51 -12.24
N THR A 212 9.54 -1.19 -12.68
CA THR A 212 9.69 -2.44 -13.48
C THR A 212 10.33 -2.13 -14.83
N ALA A 213 9.92 -1.05 -15.51
CA ALA A 213 10.49 -0.66 -16.79
C ALA A 213 11.99 -0.39 -16.69
N LEU A 214 12.41 0.42 -15.71
CA LEU A 214 13.82 0.72 -15.46
C LEU A 214 14.60 -0.53 -15.03
N ALA A 215 14.07 -1.36 -14.13
CA ALA A 215 14.70 -2.60 -13.69
C ALA A 215 14.80 -3.68 -14.80
N LEU A 216 13.95 -3.62 -15.83
CA LEU A 216 14.11 -4.43 -17.04
C LEU A 216 15.25 -3.88 -17.91
N LYS A 217 15.24 -2.58 -18.24
CA LYS A 217 16.28 -1.95 -19.07
C LYS A 217 17.68 -1.97 -18.43
N GLU A 218 17.76 -1.99 -17.10
CA GLU A 218 18.99 -2.22 -16.31
C GLU A 218 19.60 -3.61 -16.56
N ARG A 219 18.76 -4.64 -16.75
CA ARG A 219 19.17 -6.05 -16.85
C ARG A 219 19.32 -6.54 -18.28
N ASP A 220 18.47 -6.04 -19.17
CA ASP A 220 18.56 -6.27 -20.60
C ASP A 220 18.22 -4.95 -21.33
N PRO A 221 19.24 -4.15 -21.68
CA PRO A 221 19.08 -2.95 -22.49
C PRO A 221 18.48 -3.22 -23.88
N GLY A 222 18.49 -4.45 -24.37
CA GLY A 222 17.95 -4.87 -25.66
C GLY A 222 16.43 -5.05 -25.69
N LEU A 223 15.77 -5.29 -24.54
CA LEU A 223 14.32 -5.51 -24.48
C LEU A 223 13.52 -4.32 -25.04
N ASP A 224 12.59 -4.60 -25.94
CA ASP A 224 11.58 -3.65 -26.39
C ASP A 224 10.42 -3.61 -25.38
N VAL A 225 10.34 -2.52 -24.63
CA VAL A 225 9.35 -2.31 -23.56
C VAL A 225 8.37 -1.22 -23.99
N VAL A 226 7.09 -1.55 -23.95
CA VAL A 226 5.98 -0.59 -24.11
C VAL A 226 5.30 -0.36 -22.76
N LEU A 227 5.08 0.89 -22.37
CA LEU A 227 4.26 1.22 -21.21
C LEU A 227 3.00 1.98 -21.63
N LEU A 228 1.85 1.52 -21.14
CA LEU A 228 0.54 2.13 -21.35
C LEU A 228 0.00 2.69 -20.04
N GLU A 229 -0.14 4.01 -19.95
CA GLU A 229 -0.89 4.69 -18.89
C GLU A 229 -2.23 5.18 -19.43
N ALA A 230 -3.27 5.13 -18.60
CA ALA A 230 -4.63 5.45 -18.96
C ALA A 230 -4.95 6.96 -18.95
N ASP A 231 -4.26 7.71 -18.10
CA ASP A 231 -4.26 9.18 -18.01
C ASP A 231 -2.81 9.67 -18.20
N GLU A 232 -2.24 10.47 -17.29
CA GLU A 232 -0.78 10.72 -17.25
C GLU A 232 -0.10 9.94 -16.11
N CYS A 233 1.18 9.63 -16.31
CA CYS A 233 2.05 9.00 -15.32
C CYS A 233 2.06 9.77 -14.00
N GLY A 234 1.78 9.06 -12.91
CA GLY A 234 1.74 9.63 -11.56
C GLY A 234 0.39 10.18 -11.08
N LEU A 235 -0.58 10.46 -11.95
CA LEU A 235 -1.89 11.03 -11.54
C LEU A 235 -2.72 10.12 -10.63
N GLY A 236 -2.39 8.83 -10.58
CA GLY A 236 -2.93 7.85 -9.63
C GLY A 236 -2.35 8.00 -8.21
N PRO A 237 -2.27 6.91 -7.43
CA PRO A 237 -1.80 6.98 -6.04
C PRO A 237 -0.34 7.44 -5.90
N SER A 238 0.50 7.22 -6.91
CA SER A 238 1.93 7.55 -6.89
C SER A 238 2.24 9.04 -6.70
N GLY A 239 1.47 9.97 -7.28
CA GLY A 239 1.64 11.41 -7.07
C GLY A 239 0.81 12.00 -5.91
N ARG A 240 -0.07 11.22 -5.27
CA ARG A 240 -1.06 11.73 -4.29
C ARG A 240 -0.79 11.38 -2.83
N ASN A 241 0.11 10.44 -2.57
CA ASN A 241 0.30 9.81 -1.25
C ASN A 241 1.02 10.72 -0.23
N GLY A 242 1.21 10.21 0.99
CA GLY A 242 1.93 10.91 2.06
C GLY A 242 3.42 11.14 1.79
N GLY A 243 4.03 10.43 0.83
CA GLY A 243 5.44 10.54 0.47
C GLY A 243 6.41 9.72 1.34
N PHE A 244 5.92 8.70 2.07
CA PHE A 244 6.72 7.90 3.00
C PHE A 244 7.42 6.74 2.25
N VAL A 245 8.75 6.71 2.26
CA VAL A 245 9.60 5.69 1.64
C VAL A 245 10.23 4.87 2.76
N HIS A 246 9.73 3.66 3.04
CA HIS A 246 10.25 2.84 4.13
C HIS A 246 10.48 1.37 3.78
N GLY A 247 11.35 0.73 4.56
CA GLY A 247 11.50 -0.72 4.65
C GLY A 247 10.41 -1.36 5.51
N TYR A 248 10.68 -2.54 6.06
CA TYR A 248 9.72 -3.31 6.85
C TYR A 248 10.05 -3.45 8.34
N TRP A 249 11.03 -2.72 8.89
CA TRP A 249 11.34 -2.80 10.32
C TRP A 249 10.18 -2.30 11.18
N SER A 250 9.52 -1.21 10.76
CA SER A 250 8.25 -0.73 11.33
C SER A 250 7.04 -1.67 11.16
N TYR A 251 7.21 -2.77 10.41
CA TYR A 251 6.20 -3.82 10.19
C TYR A 251 6.64 -5.18 10.74
N LEU A 252 7.77 -5.27 11.44
CA LEU A 252 8.34 -6.52 11.95
C LEU A 252 7.35 -7.35 12.80
N PRO A 253 6.53 -6.77 13.72
CA PRO A 253 5.52 -7.54 14.46
C PRO A 253 4.45 -8.21 13.59
N ARG A 254 4.15 -7.61 12.42
CA ARG A 254 3.18 -8.15 11.47
C ARG A 254 3.81 -9.19 10.55
N LEU A 255 5.05 -8.99 10.12
CA LEU A 255 5.79 -10.03 9.41
C LEU A 255 6.00 -11.27 10.28
N GLN A 256 6.27 -11.08 11.58
CA GLN A 256 6.37 -12.18 12.54
C GLN A 256 5.05 -12.95 12.70
N GLU A 257 3.91 -12.25 12.82
CA GLU A 257 2.57 -12.85 12.90
C GLU A 257 2.21 -13.66 11.64
N GLU A 258 2.64 -13.21 10.46
CA GLU A 258 2.28 -13.80 9.17
C GLU A 258 3.24 -14.92 8.73
N PHE A 259 4.55 -14.79 8.96
CA PHE A 259 5.58 -15.66 8.40
C PHE A 259 6.52 -16.32 9.43
N GLY A 260 6.48 -15.91 10.70
CA GLY A 260 7.43 -16.32 11.72
C GLY A 260 8.79 -15.63 11.65
N ASP A 261 9.57 -15.80 12.72
CA ASP A 261 10.78 -15.04 13.06
C ASP A 261 11.81 -14.93 11.93
N GLU A 262 12.23 -16.06 11.35
CA GLU A 262 13.27 -16.12 10.30
C GLU A 262 12.87 -15.33 9.05
N ARG A 263 11.64 -15.54 8.57
CA ARG A 263 11.12 -14.90 7.36
C ARG A 263 10.76 -13.43 7.58
N ALA A 264 10.41 -13.05 8.81
CA ALA A 264 10.24 -11.65 9.17
C ALA A 264 11.56 -10.87 9.10
N LEU A 265 12.64 -11.45 9.64
CA LEU A 265 14.00 -10.88 9.56
C LEU A 265 14.56 -10.86 8.14
N GLU A 266 14.33 -11.91 7.34
CA GLU A 266 14.71 -11.97 5.92
C GLU A 266 14.10 -10.81 5.12
N ILE A 267 12.77 -10.63 5.21
CA ILE A 267 12.05 -9.57 4.51
C ILE A 267 12.56 -8.20 4.96
N ALA A 268 12.63 -7.96 6.29
CA ALA A 268 13.01 -6.66 6.82
C ALA A 268 14.41 -6.23 6.33
N ARG A 269 15.41 -7.12 6.43
CA ARG A 269 16.78 -6.86 5.94
C ARG A 269 16.86 -6.61 4.45
N ILE A 270 16.19 -7.42 3.63
CA ILE A 270 16.17 -7.21 2.17
C ILE A 270 15.51 -5.87 1.81
N THR A 271 14.56 -5.39 2.63
CA THR A 271 13.88 -4.11 2.39
C THR A 271 14.67 -2.87 2.84
N GLU A 272 15.78 -3.01 3.57
CA GLU A 272 16.70 -1.90 3.88
C GLU A 272 17.21 -1.21 2.61
N ALA A 273 17.44 -1.99 1.54
CA ALA A 273 17.91 -1.51 0.24
C ALA A 273 16.94 -0.55 -0.47
N ILE A 274 15.70 -0.41 -0.01
CA ILE A 274 14.69 0.48 -0.62
C ILE A 274 15.12 1.95 -0.59
N VAL A 275 15.53 2.48 0.57
CA VAL A 275 15.89 3.91 0.68
C VAL A 275 17.19 4.22 -0.09
N PRO A 276 18.29 3.44 0.04
CA PRO A 276 19.47 3.58 -0.81
C PRO A 276 19.18 3.42 -2.31
N GLY A 277 18.28 2.51 -2.70
CA GLY A 277 17.90 2.28 -4.10
C GLY A 277 17.13 3.45 -4.71
N VAL A 278 16.27 4.11 -3.93
CA VAL A 278 15.61 5.37 -4.34
C VAL A 278 16.61 6.53 -4.36
N ARG A 279 17.53 6.61 -3.38
CA ARG A 279 18.59 7.62 -3.33
C ARG A 279 19.49 7.55 -4.57
N ALA A 280 20.03 6.37 -4.87
CA ALA A 280 20.92 6.16 -5.99
C ALA A 280 20.28 6.51 -7.34
N PHE A 281 18.98 6.22 -7.52
CA PHE A 281 18.23 6.69 -8.70
C PHE A 281 18.16 8.22 -8.77
N CYS A 282 17.85 8.88 -7.64
CA CYS A 282 17.75 10.35 -7.61
C CYS A 282 19.10 11.02 -7.90
N GLU A 283 20.18 10.50 -7.33
CA GLU A 283 21.56 10.97 -7.53
C GLU A 283 22.04 10.74 -8.97
N ALA A 284 21.88 9.52 -9.52
CA ALA A 284 22.39 9.16 -10.84
C ALA A 284 21.67 9.89 -11.99
N HIS A 285 20.40 10.26 -11.82
CA HIS A 285 19.59 10.89 -12.86
C HIS A 285 19.23 12.36 -12.60
N GLY A 286 19.76 12.97 -11.53
CA GLY A 286 19.50 14.37 -11.19
C GLY A 286 18.02 14.67 -10.87
N VAL A 287 17.35 13.77 -10.15
CA VAL A 287 15.94 13.94 -9.77
C VAL A 287 15.86 14.48 -8.34
N ASP A 288 15.55 15.77 -8.19
CA ASP A 288 15.22 16.33 -6.88
C ASP A 288 13.83 15.85 -6.41
N ALA A 289 13.81 14.67 -5.81
CA ALA A 289 12.62 14.10 -5.19
C ALA A 289 12.34 14.65 -3.78
N TRP A 290 13.02 15.70 -3.30
CA TRP A 290 13.04 16.13 -1.89
C TRP A 290 13.28 14.96 -0.92
N LEU A 291 14.22 14.06 -1.25
CA LEU A 291 14.51 12.89 -0.42
C LEU A 291 15.10 13.31 0.93
N ARG A 292 14.44 12.93 2.02
CA ARG A 292 14.81 13.26 3.41
C ARG A 292 14.81 12.03 4.30
N GLU A 293 16.00 11.56 4.67
CA GLU A 293 16.20 10.38 5.51
C GLU A 293 16.12 10.73 7.01
N GLY A 294 14.93 11.17 7.44
CA GLY A 294 14.66 11.53 8.84
C GLY A 294 14.36 10.35 9.76
N GLY A 295 14.10 9.15 9.22
CA GLY A 295 13.48 8.04 9.93
C GLY A 295 11.96 8.23 10.10
N MET A 296 11.33 7.31 10.82
CA MET A 296 9.90 7.35 11.16
C MET A 296 9.69 7.20 12.67
N LEU A 297 8.73 7.96 13.19
CA LEU A 297 8.18 7.80 14.53
C LEU A 297 6.81 7.13 14.46
N ARG A 298 6.60 6.05 15.23
CA ARG A 298 5.24 5.66 15.64
C ARG A 298 5.00 6.16 17.05
N VAL A 299 3.91 6.90 17.25
CA VAL A 299 3.54 7.50 18.54
C VAL A 299 2.19 7.00 19.03
N SER A 300 2.03 6.91 20.35
CA SER A 300 0.71 6.75 20.97
C SER A 300 0.20 8.09 21.51
N ALA A 301 -1.06 8.38 21.22
CA ALA A 301 -1.80 9.56 21.68
C ALA A 301 -3.00 9.21 22.58
N THR A 302 -3.34 7.92 22.72
CA THR A 302 -4.30 7.41 23.72
C THR A 302 -3.74 6.14 24.38
N PRO A 303 -4.17 5.78 25.61
CA PRO A 303 -3.76 4.52 26.25
C PRO A 303 -4.12 3.26 25.45
N GLY A 304 -5.11 3.33 24.55
CA GLY A 304 -5.46 2.21 23.65
C GLY A 304 -4.44 1.98 22.53
N GLN A 305 -3.57 2.96 22.27
CA GLN A 305 -2.51 2.88 21.26
C GLN A 305 -1.15 2.49 21.85
N ASP A 306 -0.93 2.71 23.16
CA ASP A 306 0.35 2.46 23.84
C ASP A 306 0.93 1.06 23.53
N ALA A 307 0.07 0.02 23.58
CA ALA A 307 0.46 -1.36 23.32
C ALA A 307 0.90 -1.65 21.86
N SER A 308 0.59 -0.77 20.89
CA SER A 308 1.09 -0.92 19.52
C SER A 308 2.55 -0.49 19.40
N VAL A 309 2.92 0.62 20.07
CA VAL A 309 4.29 1.14 20.17
C VAL A 309 5.17 0.18 20.97
N GLU A 310 4.65 -0.34 22.09
CA GLU A 310 5.38 -1.32 22.91
C GLU A 310 5.65 -2.61 22.15
N ARG A 311 4.70 -3.07 21.32
CA ARG A 311 4.85 -4.31 20.54
C ARG A 311 5.96 -4.25 19.49
N ASP A 312 6.22 -3.08 18.88
CA ASP A 312 7.34 -2.92 17.95
C ASP A 312 8.69 -3.18 18.66
N VAL A 313 8.87 -2.55 19.82
CA VAL A 313 10.06 -2.66 20.68
C VAL A 313 10.22 -4.07 21.22
N GLU A 314 9.13 -4.69 21.69
CA GLU A 314 9.13 -6.07 22.21
C GLU A 314 9.58 -7.08 21.15
N VAL A 315 9.04 -7.00 19.93
CA VAL A 315 9.36 -7.94 18.85
C VAL A 315 10.78 -7.72 18.34
N ALA A 316 11.21 -6.47 18.12
CA ALA A 316 12.58 -6.17 17.71
C ALA A 316 13.61 -6.69 18.73
N ARG A 317 13.35 -6.49 20.03
CA ARG A 317 14.18 -7.03 21.12
C ARG A 317 14.17 -8.56 21.16
N ALA A 318 13.01 -9.20 20.97
CA ALA A 318 12.88 -10.66 20.97
C ALA A 318 13.58 -11.32 19.76
N LEU A 319 13.60 -10.64 18.62
CA LEU A 319 14.26 -11.07 17.38
C LEU A 319 15.75 -10.66 17.29
N GLY A 320 16.29 -10.04 18.34
CA GLY A 320 17.72 -9.69 18.44
C GLY A 320 18.16 -8.51 17.58
N VAL A 321 17.25 -7.58 17.27
CA VAL A 321 17.45 -6.37 16.46
C VAL A 321 16.84 -5.10 17.12
N PRO A 322 17.05 -4.84 18.42
CA PRO A 322 16.42 -3.71 19.14
C PRO A 322 16.76 -2.33 18.56
N GLU A 323 17.86 -2.21 17.82
CA GLU A 323 18.30 -1.00 17.11
C GLU A 323 17.35 -0.54 16.00
N GLU A 324 16.51 -1.44 15.47
CA GLU A 324 15.55 -1.13 14.38
C GLU A 324 14.15 -0.70 14.87
N ALA A 325 13.93 -0.72 16.19
CA ALA A 325 12.71 -0.19 16.83
C ALA A 325 13.06 0.45 18.19
N VAL A 326 13.74 1.59 18.14
CA VAL A 326 14.27 2.28 19.33
C VAL A 326 13.14 2.95 20.09
N GLN A 327 12.82 2.42 21.28
CA GLN A 327 11.94 3.07 22.25
C GLN A 327 12.52 4.42 22.67
N LEU A 328 11.69 5.46 22.70
CA LEU A 328 12.08 6.80 23.14
C LEU A 328 11.53 7.11 24.55
N SER A 329 12.29 7.85 25.35
CA SER A 329 11.77 8.56 26.51
C SER A 329 10.89 9.76 26.11
N ASP A 330 10.16 10.34 27.07
CA ASP A 330 9.37 11.55 26.86
C ASP A 330 10.26 12.73 26.42
N GLU A 331 11.47 12.84 26.97
CA GLU A 331 12.48 13.84 26.61
C GLU A 331 13.08 13.58 25.21
N GLU A 332 13.34 12.33 24.85
CA GLU A 332 13.86 11.97 23.52
C GLU A 332 12.81 12.19 22.42
N LEU A 333 11.54 11.88 22.71
CA LEU A 333 10.43 12.17 21.82
C LEU A 333 10.25 13.69 21.66
N ALA A 334 10.25 14.45 22.77
CA ALA A 334 10.21 15.91 22.75
C ALA A 334 11.46 16.58 22.10
N GLN A 335 12.57 15.85 21.98
CA GLN A 335 13.77 16.25 21.23
C GLN A 335 13.62 16.04 19.70
N ARG A 336 12.59 15.34 19.24
CA ARG A 336 12.26 15.17 17.81
C ARG A 336 10.98 15.90 17.41
N ILE A 337 9.91 15.75 18.20
CA ILE A 337 8.62 16.40 17.98
C ILE A 337 7.87 16.56 19.32
N ARG A 338 7.50 17.79 19.64
CA ARG A 338 6.73 18.12 20.84
C ARG A 338 5.24 18.11 20.52
N SER A 339 4.47 17.37 21.29
CA SER A 339 3.02 17.51 21.37
C SER A 339 2.56 17.12 22.77
N SER A 340 1.64 17.89 23.32
CA SER A 340 0.96 17.59 24.59
C SER A 340 0.01 16.37 24.51
N ARG A 341 -0.07 15.69 23.36
CA ARG A 341 -0.82 14.42 23.21
C ARG A 341 0.03 13.16 23.26
N PHE A 342 1.32 13.22 22.91
CA PHE A 342 2.10 12.00 22.76
C PHE A 342 2.43 11.38 24.13
N ARG A 343 2.46 10.05 24.19
CA ARG A 343 2.56 9.26 25.43
C ARG A 343 3.68 8.24 25.43
N LYS A 344 3.97 7.65 24.27
CA LYS A 344 5.08 6.73 23.99
C LYS A 344 5.50 6.95 22.54
N GLY A 345 6.78 6.74 22.24
CA GLY A 345 7.31 6.79 20.88
C GLY A 345 8.27 5.63 20.63
N VAL A 346 8.26 5.14 19.39
CA VAL A 346 9.29 4.25 18.85
C VAL A 346 9.81 4.86 17.55
N PHE A 347 11.13 4.84 17.38
CA PHE A 347 11.84 5.34 16.21
C PHE A 347 12.35 4.18 15.35
N HIS A 348 12.05 4.24 14.05
CA HIS A 348 12.57 3.34 13.02
C HIS A 348 13.47 4.13 12.09
N ARG A 349 14.68 3.63 11.84
CA ARG A 349 15.67 4.28 10.98
C ARG A 349 15.34 4.13 9.50
N ASP A 350 14.68 3.05 9.11
CA ASP A 350 14.47 2.58 7.73
C ASP A 350 13.46 3.38 6.91
N CYS A 351 13.28 4.67 7.19
CA CYS A 351 12.29 5.53 6.54
C CYS A 351 12.86 6.89 6.10
N ALA A 352 12.43 7.31 4.93
CA ALA A 352 12.64 8.63 4.36
C ALA A 352 11.31 9.23 3.89
N THR A 353 11.30 10.52 3.58
CA THR A 353 10.18 11.15 2.86
C THR A 353 10.64 11.74 1.52
N VAL A 354 9.75 11.78 0.53
CA VAL A 354 9.96 12.34 -0.82
C VAL A 354 8.77 13.19 -1.23
N GLN A 355 8.95 14.21 -2.06
CA GLN A 355 7.87 14.80 -2.85
C GLN A 355 7.43 13.73 -3.88
N PRO A 356 6.22 13.15 -3.73
CA PRO A 356 5.86 11.94 -4.47
C PRO A 356 5.58 12.18 -5.97
N ALA A 357 5.10 13.39 -6.32
CA ALA A 357 4.93 13.79 -7.71
C ALA A 357 6.28 14.05 -8.40
N ARG A 358 7.23 14.75 -7.74
CA ARG A 358 8.60 14.94 -8.28
C ARG A 358 9.28 13.60 -8.53
N LEU A 359 9.19 12.64 -7.59
CA LEU A 359 9.75 11.30 -7.77
C LEU A 359 9.13 10.57 -8.98
N VAL A 360 7.79 10.55 -9.11
CA VAL A 360 7.14 9.81 -10.21
C VAL A 360 7.31 10.49 -11.57
N ARG A 361 7.39 11.83 -11.64
CA ARG A 361 7.71 12.56 -12.88
C ARG A 361 9.19 12.36 -13.28
N GLY A 362 10.11 12.33 -12.32
CA GLY A 362 11.51 11.96 -12.55
C GLY A 362 11.66 10.53 -13.10
N LEU A 363 10.98 9.56 -12.47
CA LEU A 363 10.89 8.18 -12.97
C LEU A 363 10.30 8.09 -14.37
N ARG A 364 9.23 8.85 -14.67
CA ARG A 364 8.64 8.94 -16.01
C ARG A 364 9.66 9.46 -17.03
N ARG A 365 10.37 10.56 -16.71
CA ARG A 365 11.37 11.15 -17.60
C ARG A 365 12.43 10.13 -18.00
N VAL A 366 13.11 9.54 -17.02
CA VAL A 366 14.18 8.55 -17.28
C VAL A 366 13.64 7.30 -17.99
N ALA A 367 12.45 6.83 -17.64
CA ALA A 367 11.85 5.68 -18.33
C ALA A 367 11.57 5.99 -19.82
N ALA A 368 11.07 7.18 -20.14
CA ALA A 368 10.79 7.60 -21.51
C ALA A 368 12.06 7.78 -22.37
N GLU A 369 13.24 7.89 -21.77
CA GLU A 369 14.54 7.87 -22.46
C GLU A 369 14.94 6.45 -22.92
N HIS A 370 14.23 5.40 -22.47
CA HIS A 370 14.62 3.99 -22.65
C HIS A 370 13.49 3.03 -23.10
N ILE A 371 12.22 3.45 -23.05
CA ILE A 371 11.03 2.64 -23.37
C ILE A 371 10.04 3.41 -24.25
N ARG A 372 9.14 2.71 -24.94
CA ARG A 372 8.04 3.31 -25.69
C ARG A 372 6.85 3.59 -24.76
N LEU A 373 6.80 4.81 -24.24
CA LEU A 373 5.72 5.29 -23.36
C LEU A 373 4.55 5.84 -24.18
N TYR A 374 3.33 5.42 -23.83
CA TYR A 374 2.08 6.01 -24.32
C TYR A 374 1.16 6.38 -23.14
N GLU A 375 0.83 7.66 -23.02
CA GLU A 375 -0.12 8.19 -22.02
C GLU A 375 -1.53 8.31 -22.67
N HIS A 376 -2.56 8.63 -21.88
CA HIS A 376 -3.98 8.67 -22.30
C HIS A 376 -4.51 7.38 -22.98
N SER A 377 -3.81 6.26 -22.80
CA SER A 377 -3.90 5.01 -23.56
C SER A 377 -4.63 3.92 -22.77
N ARG A 378 -5.82 4.26 -22.26
CA ARG A 378 -6.59 3.43 -21.32
C ARG A 378 -6.84 2.01 -21.84
N VAL A 379 -6.14 1.05 -21.24
CA VAL A 379 -6.30 -0.38 -21.46
C VAL A 379 -7.70 -0.85 -21.06
N LYS A 380 -8.35 -1.60 -21.95
CA LYS A 380 -9.71 -2.15 -21.81
C LYS A 380 -9.71 -3.68 -21.69
N MET A 381 -8.67 -4.33 -22.23
CA MET A 381 -8.53 -5.79 -22.22
C MET A 381 -7.07 -6.19 -21.99
N ILE A 382 -6.87 -7.26 -21.23
CA ILE A 382 -5.57 -7.89 -20.97
C ILE A 382 -5.79 -9.39 -21.17
N GLU A 383 -5.22 -9.94 -22.23
CA GLU A 383 -5.21 -11.37 -22.54
C GLU A 383 -3.78 -11.91 -22.46
N ASP A 384 -3.60 -13.21 -22.70
CA ASP A 384 -2.25 -13.78 -22.75
C ASP A 384 -1.65 -13.42 -24.12
N GLY A 385 -0.50 -12.76 -24.15
CA GLY A 385 0.12 -12.27 -25.39
C GLY A 385 -0.41 -10.96 -25.98
N ARG A 386 -1.48 -10.35 -25.42
CA ARG A 386 -2.08 -9.10 -25.96
C ARG A 386 -2.67 -8.16 -24.91
N VAL A 387 -2.49 -6.86 -25.11
CA VAL A 387 -3.13 -5.76 -24.38
C VAL A 387 -3.87 -4.84 -25.36
N GLU A 388 -5.12 -4.49 -25.09
CA GLU A 388 -5.94 -3.65 -26.00
C GLU A 388 -6.42 -2.35 -25.34
N THR A 389 -6.32 -1.23 -26.07
CA THR A 389 -6.76 0.11 -25.63
C THR A 389 -8.10 0.52 -26.28
N GLY A 390 -8.36 1.82 -26.44
CA GLY A 390 -9.46 2.33 -27.25
C GLY A 390 -9.11 2.64 -28.71
N ARG A 391 -7.83 2.65 -29.08
CA ARG A 391 -7.33 3.12 -30.39
C ARG A 391 -6.26 2.20 -31.01
N GLY A 392 -5.80 1.19 -30.26
CA GLY A 392 -4.71 0.32 -30.67
C GLY A 392 -4.55 -0.90 -29.75
N SER A 393 -3.61 -1.78 -30.09
CA SER A 393 -3.22 -2.90 -29.23
C SER A 393 -1.72 -3.20 -29.28
N VAL A 394 -1.21 -3.78 -28.21
CA VAL A 394 0.17 -4.24 -28.09
C VAL A 394 0.14 -5.77 -28.03
N ARG A 395 0.86 -6.43 -28.94
CA ARG A 395 1.24 -7.85 -28.79
C ARG A 395 2.57 -7.90 -28.05
N ALA A 396 2.67 -8.69 -26.98
CA ALA A 396 3.89 -8.79 -26.18
C ALA A 396 4.07 -10.21 -25.64
N LYS A 397 5.33 -10.64 -25.48
CA LYS A 397 5.66 -11.95 -24.90
C LYS A 397 5.26 -12.01 -23.43
N ASP A 398 5.41 -10.89 -22.73
CA ASP A 398 5.10 -10.73 -21.31
C ASP A 398 4.29 -9.47 -21.04
N VAL A 399 3.37 -9.55 -20.08
CA VAL A 399 2.54 -8.41 -19.65
C VAL A 399 2.72 -8.16 -18.17
N VAL A 400 2.95 -6.92 -17.76
CA VAL A 400 3.05 -6.50 -16.36
C VAL A 400 1.85 -5.63 -15.99
N VAL A 401 1.12 -5.98 -14.92
CA VAL A 401 -0.07 -5.27 -14.46
C VAL A 401 0.22 -4.52 -13.17
N ALA A 402 0.33 -3.20 -13.26
CA ALA A 402 0.81 -2.28 -12.21
C ALA A 402 -0.25 -1.24 -11.76
N VAL A 403 -1.54 -1.55 -11.93
CA VAL A 403 -2.66 -0.58 -11.90
C VAL A 403 -3.25 -0.26 -10.51
N ASN A 404 -2.58 -0.65 -9.41
CA ASN A 404 -3.02 -0.44 -8.02
C ASN A 404 -4.53 -0.73 -7.80
N ALA A 405 -5.31 0.24 -7.29
CA ALA A 405 -6.73 0.11 -6.96
C ALA A 405 -7.62 -0.47 -8.08
N ALA A 406 -7.30 -0.22 -9.35
CA ALA A 406 -8.07 -0.77 -10.47
C ALA A 406 -7.97 -2.32 -10.57
N ALA A 407 -6.92 -2.92 -9.99
CA ALA A 407 -6.76 -4.38 -9.93
C ALA A 407 -7.84 -5.05 -9.06
N ALA A 408 -8.51 -4.32 -8.17
CA ALA A 408 -9.66 -4.83 -7.42
C ALA A 408 -10.89 -5.13 -8.30
N GLY A 409 -10.93 -4.60 -9.53
CA GLY A 409 -11.93 -4.96 -10.56
C GLY A 409 -11.44 -6.06 -11.53
N TRP A 410 -10.18 -6.49 -11.43
CA TRP A 410 -9.58 -7.46 -12.36
C TRP A 410 -9.74 -8.90 -11.85
N LYS A 411 -10.29 -9.80 -12.69
CA LYS A 411 -10.75 -11.13 -12.27
C LYS A 411 -9.73 -11.99 -11.48
N PRO A 412 -8.41 -11.97 -11.77
CA PRO A 412 -7.41 -12.69 -10.97
C PRO A 412 -7.28 -12.19 -9.53
N LEU A 413 -7.45 -10.88 -9.26
CA LEU A 413 -7.12 -10.23 -7.98
C LEU A 413 -8.33 -9.65 -7.21
N GLN A 414 -9.52 -9.56 -7.84
CA GLN A 414 -10.76 -9.02 -7.27
C GLN A 414 -11.21 -9.58 -5.89
N ARG A 415 -10.71 -10.76 -5.50
CA ARG A 415 -10.99 -11.40 -4.20
C ARG A 415 -9.84 -11.27 -3.20
N GLN A 416 -8.66 -10.84 -3.61
CA GLN A 416 -7.50 -10.61 -2.76
C GLN A 416 -7.44 -9.14 -2.32
N LEU A 417 -8.06 -8.25 -3.12
CA LEU A 417 -8.07 -6.80 -2.93
C LEU A 417 -9.44 -6.23 -2.55
N THR A 418 -9.40 -5.16 -1.78
CA THR A 418 -10.47 -4.16 -1.65
C THR A 418 -9.90 -2.77 -1.94
N VAL A 419 -10.75 -1.77 -2.10
CA VAL A 419 -10.33 -0.37 -2.34
C VAL A 419 -10.82 0.50 -1.18
N PHE A 420 -9.94 1.31 -0.62
CA PHE A 420 -10.24 2.36 0.36
C PHE A 420 -9.87 3.73 -0.21
N GLY A 421 -10.51 4.80 0.27
CA GLY A 421 -9.98 6.15 0.11
C GLY A 421 -8.90 6.45 1.15
N SER A 422 -7.84 7.14 0.75
CA SER A 422 -6.95 7.85 1.67
C SER A 422 -7.02 9.33 1.35
N TYR A 423 -7.14 10.18 2.37
CA TYR A 423 -7.23 11.64 2.22
C TYR A 423 -6.18 12.34 3.06
N VAL A 424 -5.84 13.56 2.65
CA VAL A 424 -4.92 14.44 3.37
C VAL A 424 -5.43 15.88 3.37
N VAL A 425 -4.97 16.62 4.37
CA VAL A 425 -4.99 18.10 4.42
C VAL A 425 -3.56 18.62 4.46
N LEU A 426 -3.35 19.82 3.92
CA LEU A 426 -2.06 20.50 3.90
C LEU A 426 -2.22 21.93 4.46
N THR A 427 -1.37 22.32 5.41
CA THR A 427 -1.39 23.68 5.97
C THR A 427 -0.83 24.73 5.00
N GLU A 428 -0.91 25.99 5.37
CA GLU A 428 0.03 27.02 4.90
C GLU A 428 1.46 26.77 5.46
N PRO A 429 2.51 27.45 4.94
CA PRO A 429 3.84 27.41 5.52
C PRO A 429 3.83 27.85 6.99
N VAL A 430 4.44 27.06 7.86
CA VAL A 430 4.42 27.23 9.32
C VAL A 430 5.80 27.00 9.99
N PRO A 431 6.93 27.47 9.42
CA PRO A 431 8.27 27.11 9.89
C PRO A 431 8.54 27.52 11.35
N GLU A 432 8.04 28.67 11.81
CA GLU A 432 8.18 29.11 13.21
C GLU A 432 7.33 28.27 14.18
N LEU A 433 6.27 27.61 13.68
CA LEU A 433 5.51 26.66 14.49
C LEU A 433 6.31 25.35 14.61
N LEU A 434 6.89 24.87 13.50
CA LEU A 434 7.76 23.69 13.44
C LEU A 434 9.01 23.82 14.32
N GLU A 435 9.69 24.96 14.31
CA GLU A 435 10.86 25.19 15.19
C GLU A 435 10.47 25.18 16.68
N ARG A 436 9.30 25.71 17.07
CA ARG A 436 8.84 25.63 18.48
C ARG A 436 8.49 24.22 18.92
N ILE A 437 7.80 23.45 18.08
CA ILE A 437 7.54 22.03 18.34
C ILE A 437 8.76 21.13 18.03
N ASN A 438 9.90 21.73 17.66
CA ASN A 438 11.19 21.08 17.41
C ASN A 438 11.23 20.12 16.19
N TRP A 439 10.12 19.98 15.45
CA TRP A 439 9.94 19.02 14.36
C TRP A 439 10.62 19.48 13.06
N THR A 440 11.94 19.36 13.05
CA THR A 440 12.82 19.92 12.02
C THR A 440 13.80 18.91 11.41
N GLY A 441 13.95 17.72 12.00
CA GLY A 441 14.72 16.61 11.42
C GLY A 441 14.11 16.11 10.11
N GLY A 442 12.78 16.10 10.03
CA GLY A 442 12.03 15.60 8.87
C GLY A 442 11.56 14.16 9.04
N GLU A 443 11.49 13.69 10.29
CA GLU A 443 10.82 12.46 10.69
C GLU A 443 9.42 12.38 10.07
N ALA A 444 9.15 11.28 9.38
CA ALA A 444 7.79 10.82 9.12
C ALA A 444 7.14 10.42 10.45
N VAL A 445 5.83 10.67 10.64
CA VAL A 445 5.15 10.28 11.88
C VAL A 445 3.83 9.56 11.58
N ILE A 446 3.55 8.48 12.32
CA ILE A 446 2.28 7.75 12.33
C ILE A 446 1.75 7.59 13.77
N ASP A 447 0.43 7.59 13.94
CA ASP A 447 -0.22 7.28 15.23
C ASP A 447 -0.65 5.79 15.31
N GLY A 448 -0.71 5.25 16.53
CA GLY A 448 -0.99 3.83 16.79
C GLY A 448 -2.45 3.37 16.56
N ARG A 449 -3.19 3.96 15.62
CA ARG A 449 -4.56 3.55 15.24
C ARG A 449 -4.56 2.44 14.19
N MET A 450 -5.72 1.83 13.97
CA MET A 450 -5.93 0.94 12.83
C MET A 450 -6.22 1.77 11.58
N PHE A 451 -7.08 2.80 11.68
CA PHE A 451 -7.17 3.87 10.67
C PHE A 451 -6.20 5.00 11.01
N LEU A 452 -4.90 4.70 10.90
CA LEU A 452 -3.79 5.58 11.28
C LEU A 452 -3.87 6.98 10.66
N HIS A 453 -3.49 7.95 11.50
CA HIS A 453 -3.06 9.26 11.03
C HIS A 453 -1.58 9.20 10.66
N TYR A 454 -1.23 9.74 9.50
CA TYR A 454 0.15 9.87 9.02
C TYR A 454 0.45 11.33 8.72
N PHE A 455 1.58 11.84 9.16
CA PHE A 455 1.93 13.26 9.02
C PHE A 455 3.42 13.48 8.82
N ARG A 456 3.74 14.51 8.04
CA ARG A 456 5.12 14.95 7.78
C ARG A 456 5.19 16.43 7.45
N THR A 457 6.41 16.95 7.45
CA THR A 457 6.74 18.29 6.94
C THR A 457 7.07 18.26 5.44
N THR A 458 7.02 19.45 4.84
CA THR A 458 7.48 19.79 3.48
C THR A 458 8.76 20.62 3.56
N ASN A 459 9.48 20.77 2.44
CA ASN A 459 10.67 21.63 2.41
C ASN A 459 10.33 23.12 2.57
N ASP A 460 9.14 23.57 2.16
CA ASP A 460 8.64 24.94 2.40
C ASP A 460 7.91 25.10 3.76
N GLY A 461 8.01 24.13 4.66
CA GLY A 461 7.61 24.28 6.07
C GLY A 461 6.12 24.13 6.36
N ARG A 462 5.31 23.60 5.45
CA ARG A 462 3.93 23.14 5.70
C ARG A 462 3.91 21.76 6.38
N VAL A 463 2.79 21.45 7.03
CA VAL A 463 2.46 20.11 7.52
C VAL A 463 1.40 19.45 6.64
N LEU A 464 1.68 18.24 6.17
CA LEU A 464 0.68 17.32 5.65
C LEU A 464 0.18 16.44 6.79
N MET A 465 -1.14 16.28 6.90
CA MET A 465 -1.79 15.28 7.77
C MET A 465 -2.77 14.44 6.97
N GLY A 466 -2.70 13.13 7.11
CA GLY A 466 -3.52 12.15 6.40
C GLY A 466 -4.41 11.31 7.30
N SER A 467 -5.36 10.61 6.66
CA SER A 467 -6.10 9.51 7.28
C SER A 467 -6.52 8.46 6.24
N GLY A 468 -6.18 7.20 6.52
CA GLY A 468 -6.56 6.04 5.69
C GLY A 468 -8.01 5.58 5.89
N SER A 469 -8.86 6.38 6.53
CA SER A 469 -10.22 5.98 6.94
C SER A 469 -11.28 6.09 5.85
N GLY A 470 -10.93 6.19 4.57
CA GLY A 470 -11.88 6.58 3.51
C GLY A 470 -12.99 5.57 3.20
N PRO A 471 -13.90 5.92 2.29
CA PRO A 471 -14.98 5.03 1.87
C PRO A 471 -14.43 3.78 1.15
N ILE A 472 -15.19 2.68 1.24
CA ILE A 472 -14.84 1.40 0.63
C ILE A 472 -15.52 1.28 -0.73
N GLY A 473 -14.79 0.74 -1.72
CA GLY A 473 -15.30 0.51 -3.07
C GLY A 473 -16.22 -0.71 -3.17
N PHE A 474 -17.17 -0.67 -4.12
CA PHE A 474 -18.04 -1.82 -4.42
C PHE A 474 -17.60 -2.46 -5.74
N ALA A 475 -17.35 -3.78 -5.73
CA ALA A 475 -16.98 -4.55 -6.92
C ALA A 475 -15.77 -3.98 -7.70
N GLY A 476 -14.80 -3.42 -6.97
CA GLY A 476 -13.59 -2.83 -7.54
C GLY A 476 -13.80 -1.50 -8.28
N ARG A 477 -15.00 -0.90 -8.21
CA ARG A 477 -15.28 0.39 -8.84
C ARG A 477 -14.64 1.53 -8.04
N ILE A 478 -14.03 2.45 -8.79
CA ILE A 478 -13.56 3.75 -8.32
C ILE A 478 -14.56 4.78 -8.85
N ASP A 479 -15.06 5.63 -7.95
CA ASP A 479 -16.00 6.73 -8.22
C ASP A 479 -15.57 8.00 -7.44
N GLU A 480 -16.32 9.10 -7.55
CA GLU A 480 -15.92 10.40 -6.97
C GLU A 480 -15.76 10.40 -5.44
N ARG A 481 -16.27 9.38 -4.73
CA ARG A 481 -16.05 9.22 -3.29
C ARG A 481 -14.61 8.86 -2.93
N PHE A 482 -13.74 8.60 -3.91
CA PHE A 482 -12.29 8.46 -3.70
C PHE A 482 -11.50 9.76 -3.93
N THR A 483 -12.16 10.84 -4.35
CA THR A 483 -11.55 12.18 -4.49
C THR A 483 -12.28 13.29 -3.73
N ARG A 484 -13.54 13.09 -3.29
CA ARG A 484 -14.40 14.15 -2.71
C ARG A 484 -15.07 13.83 -1.34
N ASP A 485 -14.66 12.80 -0.60
CA ASP A 485 -15.24 12.44 0.70
C ASP A 485 -14.88 13.46 1.81
N ARG A 486 -15.74 14.47 1.98
CA ARG A 486 -15.62 15.49 3.04
C ARG A 486 -15.42 14.89 4.45
N PRO A 487 -16.15 13.86 4.90
CA PRO A 487 -15.95 13.30 6.24
C PRO A 487 -14.53 12.79 6.52
N THR A 488 -13.85 12.23 5.52
CA THR A 488 -12.47 11.74 5.70
C THR A 488 -11.44 12.88 5.64
N VAL A 489 -11.70 13.94 4.87
CA VAL A 489 -10.93 15.20 4.96
C VAL A 489 -11.09 15.84 6.34
N GLU A 490 -12.32 15.94 6.82
CA GLU A 490 -12.63 16.47 8.16
C GLU A 490 -11.97 15.63 9.28
N ARG A 491 -11.87 14.30 9.13
CA ARG A 491 -11.11 13.45 10.06
C ARG A 491 -9.61 13.73 10.00
N ALA A 492 -9.01 13.88 8.82
CA ALA A 492 -7.59 14.24 8.70
C ALA A 492 -7.32 15.63 9.34
N GLU A 493 -8.23 16.57 9.15
CA GLU A 493 -8.18 17.91 9.76
C GLU A 493 -8.34 17.88 11.29
N GLN A 494 -9.23 17.04 11.81
CA GLN A 494 -9.37 16.79 13.25
C GLN A 494 -8.11 16.14 13.83
N GLY A 495 -7.53 15.16 13.12
CA GLY A 495 -6.27 14.52 13.47
C GLY A 495 -5.12 15.53 13.60
N LEU A 496 -5.01 16.49 12.67
CA LEU A 496 -4.02 17.58 12.75
C LEU A 496 -4.18 18.38 14.04
N ARG A 497 -5.38 18.91 14.29
CA ARG A 497 -5.68 19.77 15.46
C ARG A 497 -5.61 19.01 16.79
N TYR A 498 -5.88 17.70 16.79
CA TYR A 498 -5.75 16.86 17.98
C TYR A 498 -4.28 16.56 18.26
N LEU A 499 -3.58 15.93 17.31
CA LEU A 499 -2.23 15.40 17.49
C LEU A 499 -1.17 16.50 17.58
N LEU A 500 -1.39 17.67 16.97
CA LEU A 500 -0.50 18.83 17.02
C LEU A 500 -1.28 20.09 17.44
N PRO A 501 -1.63 20.25 18.73
CA PRO A 501 -2.43 21.38 19.22
C PRO A 501 -1.84 22.76 18.89
N GLU A 502 -0.52 22.86 18.79
CA GLU A 502 0.22 24.06 18.42
C GLU A 502 0.01 24.50 16.95
N LEU A 503 -0.65 23.65 16.14
CA LEU A 503 -1.10 23.91 14.77
C LEU A 503 -2.63 24.06 14.66
N ALA A 504 -3.38 24.10 15.77
CA ALA A 504 -4.84 24.04 15.74
C ALA A 504 -5.52 25.16 14.92
N ASP A 505 -4.90 26.35 14.91
CA ASP A 505 -5.34 27.54 14.17
C ASP A 505 -4.66 27.71 12.79
N ALA A 506 -3.76 26.82 12.38
CA ALA A 506 -3.09 26.89 11.08
C ALA A 506 -4.10 26.67 9.93
N ARG A 507 -4.08 27.53 8.92
CA ARG A 507 -5.03 27.45 7.80
C ARG A 507 -4.74 26.25 6.91
N ILE A 508 -5.76 25.47 6.60
CA ILE A 508 -5.69 24.45 5.54
C ILE A 508 -5.74 25.14 4.19
N THR A 509 -4.71 24.91 3.36
CA THR A 509 -4.61 25.47 2.01
C THR A 509 -5.11 24.51 0.94
N HIS A 510 -4.91 23.20 1.11
CA HIS A 510 -5.28 22.18 0.14
C HIS A 510 -5.82 20.93 0.84
N ALA A 511 -6.72 20.21 0.19
CA ALA A 511 -7.22 18.92 0.64
C ALA A 511 -7.57 18.02 -0.56
N TRP A 512 -7.05 16.80 -0.56
CA TRP A 512 -7.28 15.84 -1.65
C TRP A 512 -7.32 14.41 -1.15
N GLY A 513 -7.73 13.51 -2.03
CA GLY A 513 -7.67 12.07 -1.79
C GLY A 513 -7.39 11.25 -3.05
N GLY A 514 -7.25 9.96 -2.84
CA GLY A 514 -7.16 8.96 -3.90
C GLY A 514 -7.61 7.58 -3.43
N PRO A 515 -7.97 6.68 -4.37
CA PRO A 515 -8.20 5.28 -4.09
C PRO A 515 -6.87 4.56 -3.84
N ILE A 516 -6.82 3.68 -2.85
CA ILE A 516 -5.69 2.77 -2.60
C ILE A 516 -6.18 1.31 -2.63
N ASP A 517 -5.36 0.41 -3.17
CA ASP A 517 -5.56 -1.02 -2.99
C ASP A 517 -5.19 -1.45 -1.57
N VAL A 518 -5.98 -2.36 -1.00
CA VAL A 518 -5.72 -2.97 0.31
C VAL A 518 -5.87 -4.48 0.17
N SER A 519 -4.83 -5.24 0.52
CA SER A 519 -4.83 -6.69 0.50
C SER A 519 -5.51 -7.27 1.75
N SER A 520 -5.95 -8.52 1.66
CA SER A 520 -6.59 -9.25 2.77
C SER A 520 -5.69 -9.48 3.99
N ASP A 521 -4.38 -9.31 3.84
CA ASP A 521 -3.34 -9.46 4.87
C ASP A 521 -2.56 -8.16 5.16
N HIS A 522 -2.92 -7.03 4.51
CA HIS A 522 -2.23 -5.73 4.56
C HIS A 522 -0.78 -5.72 4.06
N LEU A 523 -0.31 -6.77 3.38
CA LEU A 523 1.03 -6.84 2.79
C LEU A 523 0.96 -6.79 1.26
N PRO A 524 1.95 -6.20 0.57
CA PRO A 524 2.03 -6.25 -0.89
C PRO A 524 2.23 -7.69 -1.36
N PHE A 525 1.90 -7.96 -2.61
CA PHE A 525 2.16 -9.24 -3.24
C PHE A 525 2.43 -9.08 -4.74
N PHE A 526 3.29 -9.97 -5.24
CA PHE A 526 3.73 -10.04 -6.61
C PHE A 526 3.53 -11.47 -7.13
N GLY A 527 3.51 -11.65 -8.45
CA GLY A 527 3.49 -12.98 -9.03
C GLY A 527 2.96 -13.00 -10.45
N THR A 528 2.72 -14.20 -10.95
CA THR A 528 2.27 -14.48 -12.33
C THR A 528 0.90 -15.14 -12.32
N VAL A 529 0.03 -14.79 -13.27
CA VAL A 529 -1.27 -15.45 -13.43
C VAL A 529 -1.04 -16.91 -13.85
N PRO A 530 -1.60 -17.91 -13.15
CA PRO A 530 -1.30 -19.32 -13.42
C PRO A 530 -1.56 -19.72 -14.88
N GLY A 531 -0.54 -20.29 -15.53
CA GLY A 531 -0.61 -20.74 -16.92
C GLY A 531 -0.60 -19.63 -17.97
N LYS A 532 -0.02 -18.46 -17.66
CA LYS A 532 0.06 -17.27 -18.51
C LYS A 532 1.39 -16.52 -18.34
N ARG A 533 1.75 -15.66 -19.30
CA ARG A 533 2.86 -14.68 -19.19
C ARG A 533 2.33 -13.30 -18.80
N ILE A 534 1.58 -13.25 -17.69
CA ILE A 534 1.01 -12.03 -17.13
C ILE A 534 1.41 -11.91 -15.66
N HIS A 535 2.28 -10.95 -15.36
CA HIS A 535 2.78 -10.63 -14.03
C HIS A 535 2.00 -9.48 -13.41
N TYR A 536 1.99 -9.37 -12.08
CA TYR A 536 1.28 -8.31 -11.37
C TYR A 536 1.95 -7.93 -10.04
N GLY A 537 1.80 -6.66 -9.64
CA GLY A 537 2.17 -6.16 -8.31
C GLY A 537 1.02 -5.34 -7.71
N ALA A 538 0.56 -5.72 -6.51
CA ALA A 538 -0.61 -5.12 -5.87
C ALA A 538 -0.60 -5.32 -4.35
N GLY A 539 -1.62 -4.80 -3.65
CA GLY A 539 -1.83 -5.00 -2.22
C GLY A 539 -1.04 -4.05 -1.32
N TYR A 540 -0.61 -2.90 -1.84
CA TYR A 540 0.28 -1.97 -1.15
C TYR A 540 -0.31 -1.37 0.14
N SER A 541 -1.64 -1.40 0.30
CA SER A 541 -2.33 -1.20 1.59
C SER A 541 -1.97 0.13 2.28
N GLY A 542 -1.79 1.18 1.48
CA GLY A 542 -1.39 2.54 1.91
C GLY A 542 0.11 2.84 1.83
N HIS A 543 0.96 1.82 1.84
CA HIS A 543 2.41 1.92 2.08
C HIS A 543 3.21 1.70 0.78
N GLY A 544 2.77 2.34 -0.31
CA GLY A 544 3.18 1.95 -1.66
C GLY A 544 4.53 2.46 -2.16
N VAL A 545 5.11 3.53 -1.57
CA VAL A 545 6.24 4.23 -2.21
C VAL A 545 7.49 3.36 -2.20
N GLY A 546 8.01 3.00 -1.03
CA GLY A 546 9.18 2.14 -0.90
C GLY A 546 9.00 0.75 -1.52
N PRO A 547 7.97 -0.03 -1.12
CA PRO A 547 7.71 -1.37 -1.65
C PRO A 547 7.43 -1.44 -3.16
N SER A 548 7.15 -0.33 -3.84
CA SER A 548 7.05 -0.32 -5.31
C SER A 548 8.41 -0.41 -6.01
N TRP A 549 9.50 0.05 -5.40
CA TRP A 549 10.87 -0.13 -5.90
C TRP A 549 11.24 -1.62 -5.87
N LEU A 550 11.05 -2.26 -4.70
CA LEU A 550 11.23 -3.71 -4.54
C LEU A 550 10.31 -4.49 -5.49
N GLY A 551 9.07 -4.02 -5.67
CA GLY A 551 8.14 -4.57 -6.65
C GLY A 551 8.64 -4.51 -8.09
N GLY A 552 9.27 -3.41 -8.51
CA GLY A 552 9.91 -3.30 -9.82
C GLY A 552 11.05 -4.31 -10.00
N GLN A 553 11.90 -4.43 -8.97
CA GLN A 553 13.00 -5.39 -8.92
C GLN A 553 12.53 -6.85 -9.01
N ILE A 554 11.44 -7.21 -8.33
CA ILE A 554 10.80 -8.53 -8.39
C ILE A 554 10.14 -8.77 -9.75
N LEU A 555 9.37 -7.81 -10.28
CA LEU A 555 8.62 -7.98 -11.53
C LEU A 555 9.55 -8.13 -12.74
N ALA A 556 10.68 -7.40 -12.78
CA ALA A 556 11.69 -7.58 -13.81
C ALA A 556 12.26 -9.02 -13.82
N ARG A 557 12.54 -9.60 -12.64
CA ARG A 557 13.01 -10.99 -12.49
C ARG A 557 11.97 -12.00 -12.94
N LEU A 558 10.70 -11.79 -12.59
CA LEU A 558 9.60 -12.68 -12.99
C LEU A 558 9.37 -12.71 -14.51
N VAL A 559 9.53 -11.57 -15.21
CA VAL A 559 9.51 -11.48 -16.68
C VAL A 559 10.71 -12.22 -17.29
N LEU A 560 11.91 -11.98 -16.76
CA LEU A 560 13.17 -12.59 -17.22
C LEU A 560 13.30 -14.09 -16.86
N GLY A 561 12.38 -14.65 -16.06
CA GLY A 561 12.41 -16.04 -15.62
C GLY A 561 13.52 -16.37 -14.59
N VAL A 562 14.03 -15.36 -13.89
CA VAL A 562 15.07 -15.51 -12.86
C VAL A 562 14.46 -16.04 -11.56
N ASP A 563 15.11 -17.04 -10.95
CA ASP A 563 14.76 -17.56 -9.62
C ASP A 563 15.88 -17.22 -8.61
N ASP A 564 15.72 -16.11 -7.89
CA ASP A 564 16.66 -15.62 -6.87
C ASP A 564 15.99 -15.37 -5.50
N GLU A 565 16.73 -14.74 -4.59
CA GLU A 565 16.24 -14.39 -3.25
C GLU A 565 14.95 -13.53 -3.28
N LEU A 566 14.83 -12.58 -4.22
CA LEU A 566 13.68 -11.68 -4.30
C LEU A 566 12.43 -12.39 -4.84
N THR A 567 12.59 -13.33 -5.77
CA THR A 567 11.47 -14.13 -6.29
C THR A 567 11.03 -15.24 -5.33
N ARG A 568 11.87 -15.62 -4.36
CA ARG A 568 11.53 -16.60 -3.30
C ARG A 568 10.89 -15.97 -2.05
N LEU A 569 10.97 -14.65 -1.87
CA LEU A 569 10.34 -13.93 -0.76
C LEU A 569 8.86 -14.29 -0.56
N PRO A 570 8.34 -14.27 0.68
CA PRO A 570 6.91 -14.41 0.96
C PRO A 570 6.00 -13.32 0.34
N PHE A 571 6.56 -12.24 -0.22
CA PHE A 571 5.82 -11.32 -1.08
C PHE A 571 5.46 -11.91 -2.46
N VAL A 572 6.14 -12.99 -2.89
CA VAL A 572 5.88 -13.69 -4.16
C VAL A 572 5.29 -15.09 -3.91
N THR A 573 5.82 -15.82 -2.93
CA THR A 573 5.54 -17.24 -2.72
C THR A 573 4.31 -17.52 -1.84
N ARG A 574 3.81 -16.55 -1.05
CA ARG A 574 2.68 -16.79 -0.14
C ARG A 574 1.34 -16.87 -0.88
N ARG A 575 0.41 -17.65 -0.31
CA ARG A 575 -0.99 -17.70 -0.76
C ARG A 575 -1.83 -16.60 -0.10
N VAL A 576 -1.90 -15.44 -0.74
CA VAL A 576 -2.74 -14.31 -0.28
C VAL A 576 -4.19 -14.76 -0.01
N PRO A 577 -4.77 -14.49 1.18
CA PRO A 577 -6.13 -14.88 1.52
C PRO A 577 -7.20 -14.27 0.60
N LYS A 578 -8.39 -14.88 0.57
CA LYS A 578 -9.52 -14.41 -0.26
C LYS A 578 -10.64 -13.79 0.59
N LEU A 579 -10.85 -12.50 0.42
CA LEU A 579 -12.01 -11.76 0.94
C LEU A 579 -13.34 -12.38 0.47
N PRO A 580 -14.46 -12.13 1.18
CA PRO A 580 -15.79 -12.51 0.74
C PRO A 580 -16.14 -11.98 -0.67
N PRO A 581 -17.13 -12.57 -1.37
CA PRO A 581 -17.70 -11.97 -2.57
C PRO A 581 -18.48 -10.68 -2.23
N GLU A 582 -18.82 -9.90 -3.25
CA GLU A 582 -19.80 -8.82 -3.10
C GLU A 582 -21.23 -9.38 -3.03
N PRO A 583 -22.17 -8.72 -2.31
CA PRO A 583 -22.01 -7.48 -1.54
C PRO A 583 -21.43 -7.67 -0.12
N ILE A 584 -21.13 -8.91 0.28
CA ILE A 584 -20.68 -9.23 1.64
C ILE A 584 -19.39 -8.48 1.99
N LYS A 585 -18.43 -8.40 1.05
CA LYS A 585 -17.20 -7.61 1.19
C LYS A 585 -17.50 -6.15 1.54
N ARG A 586 -18.32 -5.46 0.74
CA ARG A 586 -18.64 -4.04 0.96
C ARG A 586 -19.48 -3.77 2.22
N LEU A 587 -20.41 -4.67 2.58
CA LEU A 587 -21.27 -4.52 3.75
C LEU A 587 -20.50 -4.82 5.05
N GLY A 588 -19.82 -5.96 5.12
CA GLY A 588 -19.03 -6.36 6.28
C GLY A 588 -17.87 -5.40 6.55
N GLY A 589 -17.11 -5.04 5.51
CA GLY A 589 -16.05 -4.02 5.63
C GLY A 589 -16.58 -2.65 6.05
N GLY A 590 -17.79 -2.28 5.62
CA GLY A 590 -18.45 -1.04 6.03
C GLY A 590 -18.81 -1.02 7.52
N LEU A 591 -19.35 -2.13 8.04
CA LEU A 591 -19.65 -2.32 9.46
C LEU A 591 -18.36 -2.26 10.30
N VAL A 592 -17.36 -3.07 9.96
CA VAL A 592 -16.06 -3.13 10.63
C VAL A 592 -15.40 -1.75 10.68
N ARG A 593 -15.37 -1.03 9.54
CA ARG A 593 -14.86 0.34 9.47
C ARG A 593 -15.58 1.26 10.46
N ALA A 594 -16.91 1.31 10.42
CA ALA A 594 -17.69 2.18 11.30
C ALA A 594 -17.49 1.85 12.79
N SER A 595 -17.44 0.56 13.13
CA SER A 595 -17.21 0.08 14.50
C SER A 595 -15.82 0.42 15.04
N ILE A 596 -14.78 0.41 14.20
CA ILE A 596 -13.41 0.77 14.61
C ILE A 596 -13.26 2.28 14.75
N LEU A 597 -13.78 3.07 13.81
CA LEU A 597 -13.78 4.54 13.91
C LEU A 597 -14.48 5.01 15.18
N ALA A 598 -15.65 4.43 15.51
CA ALA A 598 -16.37 4.70 16.76
C ALA A 598 -15.62 4.26 18.04
N CYS A 599 -14.69 3.29 17.95
CA CYS A 599 -13.78 2.97 19.05
C CYS A 599 -12.67 4.03 19.18
N GLU A 600 -12.02 4.41 18.07
CA GLU A 600 -10.96 5.42 18.04
C GLU A 600 -11.46 6.79 18.54
N GLU A 601 -12.64 7.23 18.09
CA GLU A 601 -13.27 8.51 18.49
C GLU A 601 -13.75 8.53 19.95
N ALA A 602 -14.10 7.37 20.51
CA ALA A 602 -14.43 7.27 21.93
C ALA A 602 -13.18 7.44 22.79
N GLU A 603 -12.09 6.74 22.44
CA GLU A 603 -10.82 6.78 23.17
C GLU A 603 -10.10 8.12 23.06
N GLU A 604 -10.11 8.75 21.88
CA GLU A 604 -9.57 10.10 21.65
C GLU A 604 -10.20 11.13 22.60
N ALA A 605 -11.51 10.98 22.84
CA ALA A 605 -12.30 11.79 23.75
C ALA A 605 -12.31 11.28 25.21
N GLY A 606 -11.40 10.35 25.58
CA GLY A 606 -11.26 9.82 26.93
C GLY A 606 -12.42 8.93 27.42
N ARG A 607 -13.29 8.48 26.53
CA ARG A 607 -14.46 7.63 26.84
C ARG A 607 -14.18 6.17 26.53
N ARG A 608 -14.89 5.26 27.21
CA ARG A 608 -14.90 3.84 26.84
C ARG A 608 -15.77 3.62 25.58
N PRO A 609 -15.28 2.91 24.54
CA PRO A 609 -16.11 2.53 23.39
C PRO A 609 -17.34 1.71 23.78
N SER A 610 -18.43 1.86 23.02
CA SER A 610 -19.68 1.11 23.25
C SER A 610 -19.49 -0.40 23.00
N LEU A 611 -20.30 -1.24 23.66
CA LEU A 611 -20.24 -2.70 23.45
C LEU A 611 -20.48 -3.10 21.99
N ALA A 612 -21.38 -2.39 21.30
CA ALA A 612 -21.65 -2.62 19.88
C ALA A 612 -20.44 -2.27 18.99
N ALA A 613 -19.77 -1.14 19.24
CA ALA A 613 -18.56 -0.75 18.52
C ALA A 613 -17.43 -1.77 18.76
N ARG A 614 -17.22 -2.20 20.01
CA ARG A 614 -16.22 -3.23 20.35
C ARG A 614 -16.52 -4.58 19.69
N ALA A 615 -17.77 -5.02 19.68
CA ALA A 615 -18.17 -6.28 19.04
C ALA A 615 -17.96 -6.24 17.51
N GLY A 616 -18.34 -5.15 16.84
CA GLY A 616 -18.12 -4.99 15.40
C GLY A 616 -16.64 -4.83 15.02
N ALA A 617 -15.83 -4.20 15.88
CA ALA A 617 -14.37 -4.07 15.69
C ALA A 617 -13.63 -5.40 15.88
N ALA A 618 -14.10 -6.27 16.79
CA ALA A 618 -13.53 -7.61 17.00
C ALA A 618 -13.94 -8.64 15.93
N LEU A 619 -14.99 -8.35 15.13
CA LEU A 619 -15.57 -9.28 14.16
C LEU A 619 -14.56 -9.88 13.17
N PRO A 620 -13.57 -9.14 12.60
CA PRO A 620 -12.57 -9.72 11.71
C PRO A 620 -11.74 -10.82 12.40
N ARG A 621 -11.28 -10.56 13.63
CA ARG A 621 -10.51 -11.55 14.43
C ARG A 621 -11.34 -12.82 14.68
N VAL A 622 -12.63 -12.67 15.00
CA VAL A 622 -13.55 -13.80 15.20
C VAL A 622 -13.79 -14.60 13.90
N LEU A 623 -13.74 -13.95 12.75
CA LEU A 623 -13.89 -14.57 11.43
C LEU A 623 -12.57 -15.07 10.81
N GLY A 624 -11.43 -15.00 11.54
CA GLY A 624 -10.11 -15.34 11.01
C GLY A 624 -9.62 -14.42 9.89
N LEU A 625 -10.20 -13.22 9.75
CA LEU A 625 -9.79 -12.20 8.79
C LEU A 625 -8.65 -11.37 9.38
N ARG A 626 -7.59 -11.20 8.58
CA ARG A 626 -6.38 -10.42 8.96
C ARG A 626 -6.46 -8.93 8.59
N ILE A 627 -7.59 -8.47 8.05
CA ILE A 627 -7.85 -7.09 7.64
C ILE A 627 -8.84 -6.41 8.60
N GLY A 628 -8.51 -5.20 9.05
CA GLY A 628 -9.35 -4.44 9.98
C GLY A 628 -9.41 -5.01 11.40
N THR A 629 -8.39 -5.75 11.84
CA THR A 629 -8.35 -6.33 13.18
C THR A 629 -8.04 -5.28 14.25
N ARG A 630 -8.88 -5.20 15.29
CA ARG A 630 -8.65 -4.45 16.53
C ARG A 630 -8.91 -5.35 17.74
#